data_AF-A0A9E4RLM0-F1
#
_entry.id   AF-A0A9E4RLM0-F1
#
_cell.length_a   1.000
_cell.length_b   1.000
_cell.length_c   1.000
_cell.angle_alpha   90.00
_cell.angle_beta   90.00
_cell.angle_gamma   90.00
#
_symmetry.space_group_name_H-M   'P 1'
#
loop_
_entity.id
_entity.type
_entity.pdbx_description
1 polymer ?
#
loop_
_entity_poly.entity_id
_entity_poly.type
_entity_poly.pdbx_seq_one_letter_code
_entity_poly.pdbx_strand_id
1 'polypeptide(L)' 'IHNMRIAGPDGEFNTDDDSVSDPEQITAGSTATVDFTPTLAGTYTFQCDFHPAEQGGVIVVE' A
#
# COMPACT_ATOMS: atom_id res chain seq x y z
N ILE A 1 1.06 13.28 7.89
CA ILE A 1 0.70 11.91 8.30
C ILE A 1 0.77 11.05 7.07
N HIS A 2 1.30 9.84 7.19
CA HIS A 2 1.47 8.94 6.04
C HIS A 2 1.14 7.51 6.44
N ASN A 3 0.85 6.71 5.43
CA ASN A 3 0.79 5.27 5.49
C ASN A 3 1.24 4.70 4.14
N MET A 4 1.29 3.38 4.05
CA MET A 4 1.42 2.68 2.79
C MET A 4 0.30 1.65 2.69
N ARG A 5 -0.53 1.76 1.66
CA ARG A 5 -1.55 0.78 1.30
C ARG A 5 -1.22 0.23 -0.07
N ILE A 6 -1.17 -1.09 -0.20
CA ILE A 6 -1.02 -1.80 -1.47
C ILE A 6 -2.38 -2.44 -1.77
N ALA A 7 -2.96 -2.11 -2.92
CA ALA A 7 -4.22 -2.68 -3.38
C ALA A 7 -4.09 -4.18 -3.66
N GLY A 8 -5.20 -4.89 -3.57
CA GLY A 8 -5.32 -6.26 -4.07
C GLY A 8 -5.13 -6.38 -5.59
N PRO A 9 -5.25 -7.60 -6.16
CA PRO A 9 -5.07 -7.85 -7.59
C PRO A 9 -6.07 -7.12 -8.50
N ASP A 10 -7.20 -6.66 -7.97
CA ASP A 10 -8.20 -5.89 -8.72
C ASP A 10 -7.86 -4.39 -8.81
N GLY A 11 -6.89 -3.93 -8.02
CA GLY A 11 -6.43 -2.54 -7.98
C GLY A 11 -7.40 -1.60 -7.25
N GLU A 12 -8.42 -2.13 -6.58
CA GLU A 12 -9.34 -1.34 -5.76
C GLU A 12 -8.71 -1.10 -4.38
N PHE A 13 -8.91 0.09 -3.82
CA PHE A 13 -8.41 0.45 -2.50
C PHE A 13 -9.55 0.45 -1.47
N ASN A 14 -9.18 0.21 -0.21
CA ASN A 14 -10.08 0.12 0.95
C ASN A 14 -10.99 -1.11 0.90
N THR A 15 -10.44 -2.21 0.41
CA THR A 15 -11.05 -3.55 0.37
C THR A 15 -10.31 -4.49 1.32
N ASP A 16 -10.91 -5.65 1.58
CA ASP A 16 -10.38 -6.62 2.56
C ASP A 16 -9.07 -7.30 2.12
N ASP A 17 -8.69 -7.15 0.85
CA ASP A 17 -7.48 -7.74 0.25
C ASP A 17 -6.29 -6.77 0.17
N ASP A 18 -6.42 -5.57 0.74
CA ASP A 18 -5.32 -4.62 0.85
C ASP A 18 -4.27 -5.06 1.88
N SER A 19 -3.00 -4.75 1.59
CA SER A 19 -1.94 -4.76 2.59
C SER A 19 -1.66 -3.33 3.07
N VAL A 20 -1.78 -3.09 4.38
CA VAL A 20 -1.61 -1.75 4.98
C VAL A 20 -0.44 -1.79 5.96
N SER A 21 0.32 -0.69 6.03
CA SER A 21 1.41 -0.56 6.99
C SER A 21 0.94 -0.69 8.44
N ASP A 22 1.79 -1.19 9.33
CA ASP A 22 1.58 -1.23 10.78
C ASP A 22 2.74 -0.50 11.49
N PRO A 23 2.47 0.55 12.30
CA PRO A 23 1.16 1.18 12.50
C PRO A 23 0.58 1.78 11.22
N GLU A 24 -0.74 1.75 11.10
CA GLU A 24 -1.44 2.26 9.92
C GLU A 24 -1.09 3.71 9.66
N GLN A 25 -1.07 4.57 10.66
CA GLN A 25 -0.71 5.97 10.49
C GLN A 25 0.61 6.29 11.20
N ILE A 26 1.52 6.93 10.47
CA ILE A 26 2.75 7.48 11.03
C ILE A 26 2.85 9.00 10.90
N THR A 27 3.59 9.60 11.83
CA THR A 27 3.97 11.02 11.81
C THR A 27 5.45 11.17 11.44
N ALA A 28 5.90 12.41 11.27
CA ALA A 28 7.28 12.69 10.89
C ALA A 28 8.27 12.12 11.92
N GLY A 29 9.30 11.42 11.43
CA GLY A 29 10.31 10.78 12.27
C GLY A 29 9.94 9.39 12.81
N SER A 30 8.71 8.92 12.56
CA SER A 30 8.29 7.54 12.85
C SER A 30 8.53 6.61 11.66
N THR A 31 8.44 5.30 11.92
CA THR A 31 8.55 4.22 10.92
C THR A 31 7.39 3.24 11.07
N ALA A 32 6.95 2.65 9.96
CA ALA A 32 6.00 1.54 9.90
C ALA A 32 6.45 0.53 8.85
N THR A 33 5.93 -0.69 8.93
CA THR A 33 6.23 -1.78 7.98
C THR A 33 4.93 -2.25 7.34
N VAL A 34 4.95 -2.56 6.05
CA VAL A 34 3.87 -3.29 5.37
C VAL A 34 4.39 -4.65 4.96
N ASP A 35 3.70 -5.71 5.36
CA ASP A 35 3.96 -7.06 4.88
C ASP A 35 3.07 -7.33 3.66
N PHE A 36 3.68 -7.63 2.51
CA PHE A 36 3.00 -7.88 1.25
C PHE A 36 3.47 -9.22 0.67
N THR A 37 2.54 -10.17 0.55
CA THR A 37 2.82 -11.51 0.01
C THR A 37 1.92 -11.78 -1.21
N PRO A 38 2.31 -11.34 -2.42
CA PRO A 38 1.52 -11.56 -3.62
C PRO A 38 1.48 -13.06 -3.95
N THR A 39 0.28 -13.57 -4.24
CA THR A 39 0.07 -14.97 -4.65
C THR A 39 0.00 -15.13 -6.16
N LEU A 40 -0.05 -14.02 -6.91
CA LEU A 40 -0.14 -13.96 -8.36
C LEU A 40 0.93 -13.01 -8.91
N ALA A 41 1.49 -13.37 -10.07
CA ALA A 41 2.26 -12.42 -10.86
C ALA A 41 1.33 -11.33 -11.39
N GLY A 42 1.83 -10.11 -11.52
CA GLY A 42 1.00 -8.98 -11.94
C GLY A 42 1.56 -7.62 -11.53
N THR A 43 0.78 -6.59 -11.80
CA THR A 43 1.05 -5.21 -11.35
C THR A 43 0.11 -4.86 -10.22
N TYR A 44 0.67 -4.45 -9.09
CA TYR A 44 -0.05 -3.97 -7.92
C TYR A 44 0.19 -2.48 -7.75
N THR A 45 -0.85 -1.73 -7.40
CA THR A 45 -0.75 -0.29 -7.11
C THR A 45 -0.60 -0.09 -5.60
N PHE A 46 0.21 0.90 -5.21
CA PHE A 46 0.28 1.33 -3.82
C PHE A 46 0.16 2.85 -3.71
N GLN A 47 -0.36 3.31 -2.59
CA GLN A 47 -0.50 4.73 -2.29
C GLN A 47 -0.38 5.04 -0.79
N CYS A 48 -0.24 6.33 -0.47
CA CYS A 48 -0.59 6.88 0.84
C CYS A 48 -2.04 7.36 0.80
N ASP A 49 -2.88 6.89 1.73
CA ASP A 49 -4.32 7.21 1.80
C ASP A 49 -4.57 8.70 2.06
N PHE A 50 -3.63 9.39 2.70
CA PHE A 50 -3.74 10.83 2.99
C PHE A 50 -3.30 11.73 1.83
N HIS A 51 -2.56 11.20 0.85
CA HIS A 51 -2.00 11.96 -0.28
C HIS A 51 -2.00 11.12 -1.57
N PRO A 52 -3.14 10.57 -2.01
CA PRO A 52 -3.19 9.56 -3.08
C PRO A 52 -2.82 10.11 -4.46
N ALA A 53 -2.94 11.43 -4.67
CA ALA A 53 -2.58 12.06 -5.94
C ALA A 53 -1.07 12.28 -6.08
N GLU A 54 -0.33 12.36 -4.97
CA GLU A 54 1.08 12.71 -4.93
C GLU A 54 2.01 11.57 -4.52
N GLN A 55 1.49 10.59 -3.76
CA GLN A 55 2.30 9.54 -3.14
C GLN A 55 1.75 8.16 -3.48
N GLY A 56 2.36 7.53 -4.48
CA GLY A 56 2.05 6.17 -4.87
C GLY A 56 2.98 5.67 -5.96
N GLY A 57 2.71 4.45 -6.42
CA GLY A 57 3.47 3.80 -7.47
C GLY A 57 2.95 2.41 -7.79
N VAL A 58 3.77 1.66 -8.51
CA VAL A 58 3.46 0.28 -8.92
C VAL A 58 4.56 -0.68 -8.47
N ILE A 59 4.14 -1.89 -8.09
CA ILE A 59 5.01 -3.04 -7.85
C ILE A 59 4.70 -4.06 -8.94
N VAL A 60 5.74 -4.53 -9.63
CA VAL A 60 5.62 -5.60 -10.63
C VAL A 60 6.16 -6.88 -10.02
N VAL A 61 5.34 -7.93 -10.02
CA VAL A 61 5.65 -9.27 -9.53
C VAL A 61 5.69 -10.22 -10.73
N GLU A 62 6.78 -10.97 -10.85
CA GLU A 62 7.05 -11.94 -11.93
C GLU A 62 7.07 -13.38 -11.43
#